data_AF-A0A1G9GJ03-F1
#
_entry.id   AF-A0A1G9GJ03-F1
#
_cell.length_a   1.000
_cell.length_b   1.000
_cell.length_c   1.000
_cell.angle_alpha   90.00
_cell.angle_beta   90.00
_cell.angle_gamma   90.00
#
_symmetry.space_group_name_H-M   'P 1'
#
loop_
_entity.id
_entity.type
_entity.pdbx_description
1 polymer ?
#
loop_
_entity_poly.entity_id
_entity_poly.type
_entity_poly.pdbx_seq_one_letter_code
_entity_poly.pdbx_strand_id
1 'polypeptide(L)'
;MVEIQYPEYRRYVETRVVVNNAVMALLAGSRLAGHSLQLNTGSHRTLAELFPAVEHIERFDLRSDHARELLLNADYHLASVTIPYALATHEDFVMSSIKMLKSEKITIRKGKEEIRANNMHEVLFSSTDHALPEEWMQSFHLLRQMRNCIVHAGGRAQKALLDHLTEMGAAATEGWQRINHQTPAQVVLNDKLDLIAEHIFTAFAVTKRLGREINTALGSRIPQTSWAAIAVEDFHEHSSKIKNSSAWRRALLGYARTSYSPLKLQENELESAARAKGYWTVKRWRLDRLKNLRNGGSSY
;
A
#
# COMPACT_ATOMS: atom_id res chain seq x y z
N MET A 1 5.03 -12.83 8.17
CA MET A 1 6.21 -12.61 7.31
C MET A 1 6.76 -11.24 7.65
N VAL A 2 8.05 -11.12 7.94
CA VAL A 2 8.68 -9.84 8.24
C VAL A 2 9.01 -9.17 6.90
N GLU A 3 8.64 -7.90 6.74
CA GLU A 3 8.73 -7.15 5.49
C GLU A 3 9.97 -6.24 5.51
N ILE A 4 10.62 -6.04 4.35
CA ILE A 4 11.73 -5.09 4.21
C ILE A 4 11.15 -3.68 4.15
N GLN A 5 11.37 -2.87 5.17
CA GLN A 5 10.85 -1.52 5.30
C GLN A 5 11.78 -0.51 4.61
N TYR A 6 12.01 -0.65 3.31
CA TYR A 6 12.76 0.35 2.53
C TYR A 6 11.88 1.56 2.15
N PRO A 7 12.44 2.72 1.77
CA PRO A 7 11.71 3.99 1.68
C PRO A 7 10.42 3.94 0.86
N GLU A 8 10.48 3.42 -0.36
CA GLU A 8 9.33 3.36 -1.27
C GLU A 8 8.24 2.42 -0.74
N TYR A 9 8.62 1.30 -0.11
CA TYR A 9 7.66 0.41 0.52
C TYR A 9 6.99 1.03 1.74
N ARG A 10 7.74 1.75 2.59
CA ARG A 10 7.16 2.48 3.73
C ARG A 10 6.15 3.53 3.26
N ARG A 11 6.50 4.32 2.24
CA ARG A 11 5.60 5.31 1.64
C ARG A 11 4.34 4.66 1.06
N TYR A 12 4.48 3.53 0.38
CA TYR A 12 3.36 2.76 -0.16
C TYR A 12 2.42 2.28 0.97
N VAL A 13 2.97 1.71 2.05
CA VAL A 13 2.19 1.25 3.21
C VAL A 13 1.49 2.42 3.90
N GLU A 14 2.21 3.51 4.16
CA GLU A 14 1.67 4.72 4.79
C GLU A 14 0.52 5.31 3.99
N THR A 15 0.71 5.50 2.68
CA THR A 15 -0.34 6.03 1.79
C THR A 15 -1.59 5.17 1.87
N ARG A 16 -1.44 3.84 1.84
CA ARG A 16 -2.58 2.91 1.96
C ARG A 16 -3.27 2.97 3.31
N VAL A 17 -2.52 3.12 4.41
CA VAL A 17 -3.09 3.24 5.75
C VAL A 17 -3.88 4.54 5.88
N VAL A 18 -3.33 5.66 5.44
CA VAL A 18 -4.00 6.96 5.47
C VAL A 18 -5.32 6.90 4.70
N VAL A 19 -5.29 6.37 3.49
CA VAL A 19 -6.48 6.31 2.61
C VAL A 19 -7.52 5.34 3.16
N ASN A 20 -7.10 4.16 3.63
CA ASN A 20 -8.01 3.21 4.25
C ASN A 20 -8.70 3.84 5.48
N ASN A 21 -7.96 4.50 6.36
CA ASN A 21 -8.51 5.17 7.53
C ASN A 21 -9.49 6.29 7.16
N ALA A 22 -9.16 7.10 6.14
CA ALA A 22 -10.03 8.15 5.65
C ALA A 22 -11.35 7.59 5.09
N VAL A 23 -11.30 6.54 4.27
CA VAL A 23 -12.50 5.91 3.70
C VAL A 23 -13.34 5.24 4.79
N MET A 24 -12.71 4.62 5.78
CA MET A 24 -13.42 4.07 6.94
C MET A 24 -14.09 5.15 7.78
N ALA A 25 -13.45 6.30 7.97
CA ALA A 25 -14.06 7.44 8.65
C ALA A 25 -15.28 7.97 7.88
N LEU A 26 -15.21 8.03 6.54
CA LEU A 26 -16.34 8.44 5.70
C LEU A 26 -17.51 7.44 5.75
N LEU A 27 -17.23 6.14 5.71
CA LEU A 27 -18.25 5.09 5.85
C LEU A 27 -18.89 5.13 7.24
N ALA A 28 -18.09 5.19 8.30
CA ALA A 28 -18.61 5.30 9.66
C ALA A 28 -19.43 6.58 9.85
N GLY A 29 -18.93 7.71 9.33
CA GLY A 29 -19.60 9.00 9.37
C GLY A 29 -20.93 8.98 8.62
N SER A 30 -21.01 8.38 7.43
CA SER A 30 -22.26 8.27 6.67
C SER A 30 -23.30 7.43 7.41
N ARG A 31 -22.89 6.32 8.02
CA ARG A 31 -23.77 5.47 8.83
C ARG A 31 -24.26 6.18 10.08
N LEU A 32 -23.36 6.84 10.82
CA LEU A 32 -23.73 7.62 12.02
C LEU A 32 -24.68 8.77 11.69
N ALA A 33 -24.44 9.49 10.59
CA ALA A 33 -25.33 10.56 10.13
C ALA A 33 -26.69 10.01 9.70
N GLY A 34 -26.72 8.93 8.92
CA GLY A 34 -27.95 8.25 8.51
C GLY A 34 -28.77 7.74 9.69
N HIS A 35 -28.12 7.22 10.74
CA HIS A 35 -28.79 6.83 11.98
C HIS A 35 -29.29 8.03 12.80
N SER A 36 -28.51 9.09 12.92
CA SER A 36 -28.93 10.32 13.62
C SER A 36 -30.18 10.95 12.99
N LEU A 37 -30.28 10.90 11.65
CA LEU A 37 -31.46 11.38 10.93
C LEU A 37 -32.72 10.53 11.18
N GLN A 38 -32.61 9.30 11.69
CA GLN A 38 -33.78 8.51 12.09
C GLN A 38 -34.59 9.19 13.19
N LEU A 39 -33.93 9.97 14.06
CA LEU A 39 -34.59 10.74 15.12
C LEU A 39 -35.51 11.84 14.56
N ASN A 40 -35.35 12.20 13.28
CA ASN A 40 -36.14 13.20 12.58
C ASN A 40 -37.13 12.57 11.59
N THR A 41 -37.42 11.28 11.71
CA THR A 41 -38.40 10.60 10.84
C THR A 41 -39.77 11.29 10.93
N GLY A 42 -40.35 11.62 9.77
CA GLY A 42 -41.61 12.38 9.68
C GLY A 42 -41.44 13.90 9.66
N SER A 43 -40.21 14.42 9.84
CA SER A 43 -39.91 15.84 9.67
C SER A 43 -39.82 16.20 8.19
N HIS A 44 -40.46 17.31 7.80
CA HIS A 44 -40.31 17.91 6.47
C HIS A 44 -39.16 18.91 6.38
N ARG A 45 -38.41 19.10 7.47
CA ARG A 45 -37.29 20.05 7.53
C ARG A 45 -36.09 19.59 6.72
N THR A 46 -35.33 20.55 6.23
CA THR A 46 -34.07 20.33 5.51
C THR A 46 -32.89 20.16 6.47
N LEU A 47 -31.74 19.71 5.98
CA LEU A 47 -30.57 19.52 6.83
C LEU A 47 -30.01 20.84 7.38
N ALA A 48 -30.04 21.93 6.62
CA ALA A 48 -29.59 23.24 7.07
C ALA A 48 -30.47 23.79 8.21
N GLU A 49 -31.78 23.50 8.18
CA GLU A 49 -32.69 23.85 9.27
C GLU A 49 -32.44 23.03 10.54
N LEU A 50 -32.10 21.74 10.38
CA LEU A 50 -31.87 20.83 11.50
C LEU A 50 -30.45 20.97 12.10
N PHE A 51 -29.45 21.27 11.27
CA PHE A 51 -28.04 21.27 11.64
C PHE A 51 -27.29 22.49 11.07
N PRO A 52 -27.71 23.73 11.39
CA PRO A 52 -27.13 24.95 10.80
C PRO A 52 -25.65 25.17 11.15
N ALA A 53 -25.15 24.51 12.20
CA ALA A 53 -23.76 24.61 12.62
C ALA A 53 -22.81 23.69 11.83
N VAL A 54 -23.32 22.78 10.99
CA VAL A 54 -22.47 21.89 10.19
C VAL A 54 -21.90 22.68 9.00
N GLU A 55 -20.57 22.75 8.94
CA GLU A 55 -19.88 23.43 7.85
C GLU A 55 -20.28 22.83 6.49
N HIS A 56 -20.59 23.70 5.52
CA HIS A 56 -21.04 23.34 4.18
C HIS A 56 -22.37 22.57 4.08
N ILE A 57 -23.20 22.52 5.14
CA ILE A 57 -24.49 21.81 5.10
C ILE A 57 -25.41 22.30 3.98
N GLU A 58 -25.33 23.58 3.62
CA GLU A 58 -26.07 24.19 2.50
C GLU A 58 -25.81 23.52 1.14
N ARG A 59 -24.63 22.88 0.96
CA ARG A 59 -24.29 22.15 -0.28
C ARG A 59 -24.96 20.78 -0.37
N PHE A 60 -25.48 20.28 0.75
CA PHE A 60 -26.19 19.00 0.87
C PHE A 60 -27.54 19.22 1.57
N ASP A 61 -28.21 20.34 1.29
CA ASP A 61 -29.44 20.74 1.97
C ASP A 61 -30.69 20.03 1.42
N LEU A 62 -30.75 18.73 1.68
CA LEU A 62 -31.87 17.88 1.29
C LEU A 62 -32.85 17.73 2.46
N ARG A 63 -34.07 17.28 2.15
CA ARG A 63 -35.01 16.82 3.18
C ARG A 63 -34.40 15.65 3.95
N SER A 64 -34.63 15.61 5.26
CA SER A 64 -33.98 14.66 6.17
C SER A 64 -34.10 13.17 5.77
N ASP A 65 -35.25 12.76 5.23
CA ASP A 65 -35.49 11.39 4.75
C ASP A 65 -34.67 11.06 3.49
N HIS A 66 -34.61 11.96 2.52
CA HIS A 66 -33.84 11.78 1.30
C HIS A 66 -32.33 11.83 1.57
N ALA A 67 -31.88 12.75 2.43
CA ALA A 67 -30.50 12.78 2.90
C ALA A 67 -30.10 11.46 3.57
N ARG A 68 -30.97 10.90 4.42
CA ARG A 68 -30.74 9.62 5.08
C ARG A 68 -30.59 8.48 4.08
N GLU A 69 -31.44 8.42 3.05
CA GLU A 69 -31.35 7.41 1.99
C GLU A 69 -29.98 7.47 1.28
N LEU A 70 -29.53 8.66 0.89
CA LEU A 70 -28.23 8.84 0.25
C LEU A 70 -27.07 8.43 1.16
N LEU A 71 -27.12 8.80 2.45
CA LEU A 71 -26.09 8.44 3.43
C LEU A 71 -26.02 6.93 3.67
N LEU A 72 -27.17 6.24 3.72
CA LEU A 72 -27.23 4.79 3.90
C LEU A 72 -26.85 4.01 2.62
N ASN A 73 -26.86 4.66 1.46
CA ASN A 73 -26.47 4.07 0.18
C ASN A 73 -25.10 4.60 -0.32
N ALA A 74 -24.33 5.26 0.54
CA ALA A 74 -23.06 5.88 0.17
C ALA A 74 -21.97 4.88 -0.25
N ASP A 75 -22.11 3.60 0.12
CA ASP A 75 -21.12 2.54 -0.14
C ASP A 75 -20.77 2.43 -1.63
N TYR A 76 -21.77 2.47 -2.52
CA TYR A 76 -21.55 2.39 -3.96
C TYR A 76 -20.64 3.52 -4.45
N HIS A 77 -20.91 4.75 -4.01
CA HIS A 77 -20.15 5.93 -4.42
C HIS A 77 -18.75 5.92 -3.82
N LEU A 78 -18.62 5.55 -2.54
CA LEU A 78 -17.33 5.42 -1.88
C LEU A 78 -16.48 4.33 -2.53
N ALA A 79 -17.06 3.19 -2.89
CA ALA A 79 -16.38 2.11 -3.61
C ALA A 79 -15.96 2.56 -5.02
N SER A 80 -16.84 3.29 -5.71
CA SER A 80 -16.56 3.85 -7.04
C SER A 80 -15.36 4.78 -7.06
N VAL A 81 -15.08 5.50 -5.97
CA VAL A 81 -13.90 6.37 -5.85
C VAL A 81 -12.70 5.61 -5.29
N THR A 82 -12.91 4.75 -4.30
CA THR A 82 -11.83 4.12 -3.54
C THR A 82 -11.14 3.01 -4.32
N ILE A 83 -11.88 2.18 -5.07
CA ILE A 83 -11.29 1.08 -5.85
C ILE A 83 -10.29 1.63 -6.88
N PRO A 84 -10.64 2.59 -7.76
CA PRO A 84 -9.66 3.19 -8.67
C PRO A 84 -8.44 3.76 -7.95
N TYR A 85 -8.65 4.47 -6.85
CA TYR A 85 -7.56 5.10 -6.10
C TYR A 85 -6.59 4.06 -5.50
N ALA A 86 -7.13 3.02 -4.86
CA ALA A 86 -6.34 1.95 -4.25
C ALA A 86 -5.51 1.18 -5.29
N LEU A 87 -6.10 0.92 -6.47
CA LEU A 87 -5.41 0.27 -7.58
C LEU A 87 -4.33 1.18 -8.16
N ALA A 88 -4.61 2.47 -8.39
CA ALA A 88 -3.62 3.42 -8.89
C ALA A 88 -2.41 3.55 -7.95
N THR A 89 -2.66 3.63 -6.64
CA THR A 89 -1.59 3.65 -5.62
C THR A 89 -0.73 2.38 -5.68
N HIS A 90 -1.35 1.22 -5.91
CA HIS A 90 -0.61 -0.03 -6.04
C HIS A 90 0.15 -0.13 -7.36
N GLU A 91 -0.44 0.33 -8.47
CA GLU A 91 0.19 0.39 -9.79
C GLU A 91 1.47 1.23 -9.75
N ASP A 92 1.42 2.43 -9.14
CA ASP A 92 2.61 3.27 -8.97
C ASP A 92 3.73 2.55 -8.18
N PHE A 93 3.36 1.81 -7.13
CA PHE A 93 4.30 1.01 -6.36
C PHE A 93 4.91 -0.15 -7.18
N VAL A 94 4.11 -0.86 -7.98
CA VAL A 94 4.61 -1.93 -8.86
C VAL A 94 5.57 -1.35 -9.91
N MET A 95 5.22 -0.22 -10.52
CA MET A 95 6.07 0.44 -11.52
C MET A 95 7.38 0.95 -10.91
N SER A 96 7.32 1.50 -9.69
CA SER A 96 8.51 1.89 -8.93
C SER A 96 9.40 0.68 -8.60
N SER A 97 8.80 -0.45 -8.25
CA SER A 97 9.51 -1.71 -8.01
C SER A 97 10.20 -2.24 -9.27
N ILE A 98 9.55 -2.17 -10.43
CA ILE A 98 10.16 -2.51 -11.73
C ILE A 98 11.32 -1.56 -12.05
N LYS A 99 11.18 -0.26 -11.75
CA LYS A 99 12.25 0.73 -11.92
C LYS A 99 13.46 0.42 -11.03
N MET A 100 13.21 -0.01 -9.79
CA MET A 100 14.26 -0.45 -8.87
C MET A 100 15.01 -1.68 -9.39
N LEU A 101 14.30 -2.67 -9.95
CA LEU A 101 14.96 -3.81 -10.62
C LEU A 101 15.84 -3.35 -11.79
N LYS A 102 15.38 -2.38 -12.59
CA LYS A 102 16.17 -1.81 -13.70
C LYS A 102 17.42 -1.07 -13.21
N SER A 103 17.36 -0.30 -12.12
CA SER A 103 18.53 0.41 -11.59
C SER A 103 19.60 -0.57 -11.11
N GLU A 104 19.19 -1.75 -10.64
CA GLU A 104 20.07 -2.86 -10.28
C GLU A 104 20.52 -3.71 -11.47
N LYS A 105 20.25 -3.25 -12.71
CA LYS A 105 20.58 -3.94 -13.96
C LYS A 105 19.97 -5.35 -14.05
N ILE A 106 18.90 -5.62 -13.30
CA ILE A 106 18.15 -6.87 -13.40
C ILE A 106 17.34 -6.82 -14.70
N THR A 107 17.46 -7.88 -15.51
CA THR A 107 16.76 -7.97 -16.79
C THR A 107 15.26 -8.05 -16.57
N ILE A 108 14.52 -7.11 -17.15
CA ILE A 108 13.07 -7.10 -17.10
C ILE A 108 12.54 -8.01 -18.21
N ARG A 109 11.95 -9.13 -17.80
CA ARG A 109 11.34 -10.12 -18.70
C ARG A 109 9.96 -9.64 -19.15
N LYS A 110 9.95 -8.61 -19.99
CA LYS A 110 8.75 -8.21 -20.72
C LYS A 110 8.75 -8.82 -22.12
N GLY A 111 7.57 -9.16 -22.62
CA GLY A 111 7.39 -9.47 -24.04
C GLY A 111 7.58 -8.24 -24.92
N LYS A 112 6.98 -8.25 -26.12
CA LYS A 112 6.98 -7.08 -27.02
C LYS A 112 6.08 -5.93 -26.54
N GLU A 113 5.22 -6.21 -25.56
CA GLU A 113 4.23 -5.27 -25.09
C GLU A 113 4.81 -4.20 -24.14
N GLU A 114 4.12 -3.07 -24.10
CA GLU A 114 4.35 -2.06 -23.08
C GLU A 114 3.90 -2.56 -21.70
N ILE A 115 4.60 -2.15 -20.65
CA ILE A 115 4.23 -2.50 -19.28
C ILE A 115 3.05 -1.61 -18.87
N ARG A 116 1.92 -2.23 -18.56
CA ARG A 116 0.63 -1.61 -18.23
C ARG A 116 -0.03 -2.35 -17.07
N ALA A 117 -1.12 -1.78 -16.55
CA ALA A 117 -1.87 -2.35 -15.41
C ALA A 117 -2.35 -3.80 -15.60
N ASN A 118 -2.46 -4.28 -16.85
CA ASN A 118 -2.88 -5.66 -17.16
C ASN A 118 -1.73 -6.67 -17.23
N ASN A 119 -0.46 -6.25 -17.24
CA ASN A 119 0.69 -7.16 -17.35
C ASN A 119 1.86 -6.83 -16.39
N MET A 120 1.76 -5.77 -15.59
CA MET A 120 2.87 -5.27 -14.76
C MET A 120 3.30 -6.27 -13.67
N HIS A 121 2.37 -7.04 -13.10
CA HIS A 121 2.70 -8.04 -12.09
C HIS A 121 3.42 -9.23 -12.70
N GLU A 122 2.93 -9.74 -13.84
CA GLU A 122 3.54 -10.81 -14.62
C GLU A 122 4.97 -10.45 -14.99
N VAL A 123 5.17 -9.22 -15.47
CA VAL A 123 6.51 -8.70 -15.78
C VAL A 123 7.39 -8.64 -14.53
N LEU A 124 6.88 -8.15 -13.40
CA LEU A 124 7.65 -8.07 -12.15
C LEU A 124 8.04 -9.46 -11.65
N PHE A 125 7.07 -10.35 -11.44
CA PHE A 125 7.29 -11.67 -10.85
C PHE A 125 8.15 -12.58 -11.75
N SER A 126 7.97 -12.51 -13.08
CA SER A 126 8.86 -13.23 -14.00
C SER A 126 10.29 -12.68 -14.01
N SER A 127 10.50 -11.39 -13.74
CA SER A 127 11.83 -10.77 -13.66
C SER A 127 12.56 -11.07 -12.34
N THR A 128 11.81 -11.40 -11.30
CA THR A 128 12.35 -11.79 -9.98
C THR A 128 12.45 -13.29 -9.77
N ASP A 129 11.99 -14.11 -10.73
CA ASP A 129 11.87 -15.57 -10.60
C ASP A 129 11.01 -15.98 -9.37
N HIS A 130 10.11 -15.10 -8.94
CA HIS A 130 9.17 -15.36 -7.84
C HIS A 130 7.83 -15.84 -8.41
N ALA A 131 7.25 -16.85 -7.77
CA ALA A 131 5.99 -17.43 -8.24
C ALA A 131 4.85 -16.39 -8.22
N LEU A 132 4.02 -16.41 -9.26
CA LEU A 132 2.84 -15.57 -9.33
C LEU A 132 1.82 -16.01 -8.26
N PRO A 133 1.33 -15.10 -7.40
CA PRO A 133 0.28 -15.42 -6.44
C PRO A 133 -1.09 -15.45 -7.14
N GLU A 134 -1.38 -16.53 -7.89
CA GLU A 134 -2.51 -16.63 -8.83
C GLU A 134 -3.87 -16.21 -8.24
N GLU A 135 -4.20 -16.67 -7.02
CA GLU A 135 -5.45 -16.32 -6.33
C GLU A 135 -5.66 -14.80 -6.21
N TRP A 136 -4.61 -14.11 -5.75
CA TRP A 136 -4.63 -12.67 -5.53
C TRP A 136 -4.54 -11.89 -6.84
N MET A 137 -3.85 -12.43 -7.83
CA MET A 137 -3.77 -11.87 -9.19
C MET A 137 -5.13 -11.85 -9.87
N GLN A 138 -5.89 -12.94 -9.80
CA GLN A 138 -7.23 -13.00 -10.38
C GLN A 138 -8.19 -12.03 -9.69
N SER A 139 -8.11 -11.90 -8.36
CA SER A 139 -8.88 -10.90 -7.60
C SER A 139 -8.49 -9.47 -7.97
N PHE A 140 -7.19 -9.20 -8.18
CA PHE A 140 -6.70 -7.90 -8.64
C PHE A 140 -7.22 -7.57 -10.04
N HIS A 141 -7.19 -8.52 -10.97
CA HIS A 141 -7.72 -8.31 -12.31
C HIS A 141 -9.23 -8.11 -12.32
N LEU A 142 -9.99 -8.78 -11.45
CA LEU A 142 -11.41 -8.52 -11.27
C LEU A 142 -11.64 -7.06 -10.85
N LEU A 143 -10.94 -6.60 -9.80
CA LEU A 143 -10.99 -5.19 -9.36
C LEU A 143 -10.56 -4.22 -10.47
N ARG A 144 -9.56 -4.58 -11.27
CA ARG A 144 -9.11 -3.79 -12.43
C ARG A 144 -10.22 -3.65 -13.47
N GLN A 145 -10.95 -4.73 -13.77
CA GLN A 145 -12.08 -4.67 -14.70
C GLN A 145 -13.26 -3.89 -14.11
N MET A 146 -13.53 -4.01 -12.80
CA MET A 146 -14.52 -3.17 -12.11
C MET A 146 -14.16 -1.69 -12.22
N ARG A 147 -12.90 -1.31 -11.95
CA ARG A 147 -12.41 0.06 -12.16
C ARG A 147 -12.62 0.52 -13.60
N ASN A 148 -12.27 -0.31 -14.58
CA ASN A 148 -12.46 0.03 -15.98
C ASN A 148 -13.94 0.32 -16.30
N CYS A 149 -14.87 -0.47 -15.73
CA CYS A 149 -16.30 -0.22 -15.85
C CYS A 149 -16.73 1.10 -15.18
N ILE A 150 -16.22 1.41 -13.99
CA ILE A 150 -16.47 2.68 -13.28
C ILE A 150 -16.00 3.87 -14.14
N VAL A 151 -14.75 3.85 -14.59
CA VAL A 151 -14.09 4.99 -15.25
C VAL A 151 -14.55 5.17 -16.70
N HIS A 152 -14.77 4.08 -17.44
CA HIS A 152 -14.99 4.13 -18.89
C HIS A 152 -16.41 3.79 -19.34
N ALA A 153 -17.25 3.21 -18.47
CA ALA A 153 -18.62 2.82 -18.81
C ALA A 153 -19.67 3.31 -17.81
N GLY A 154 -19.33 4.27 -16.94
CA GLY A 154 -20.26 4.82 -15.95
C GLY A 154 -20.84 3.74 -15.03
N GLY A 155 -20.06 2.70 -14.73
CA GLY A 155 -20.48 1.57 -13.91
C GLY A 155 -21.24 0.46 -14.64
N ARG A 156 -21.45 0.53 -15.96
CA ARG A 156 -22.02 -0.60 -16.73
C ARG A 156 -21.00 -1.74 -16.87
N ALA A 157 -21.46 -2.97 -16.70
CA ALA A 157 -20.63 -4.15 -16.90
C ALA A 157 -20.18 -4.24 -18.36
N GLN A 158 -18.89 -4.47 -18.57
CA GLN A 158 -18.32 -4.66 -19.90
C GLN A 158 -18.00 -6.14 -20.13
N LYS A 159 -17.91 -6.55 -21.40
CA LYS A 159 -17.58 -7.92 -21.79
C LYS A 159 -16.32 -8.45 -21.08
N ALA A 160 -15.25 -7.64 -21.00
CA ALA A 160 -14.01 -8.04 -20.34
C ALA A 160 -14.15 -8.32 -18.82
N LEU A 161 -15.14 -7.72 -18.15
CA LEU A 161 -15.48 -8.07 -16.76
C LEU A 161 -16.19 -9.42 -16.72
N LEU A 162 -17.18 -9.61 -17.59
CA LEU A 162 -17.97 -10.85 -17.65
C LEU A 162 -17.11 -12.06 -18.01
N ASP A 163 -16.24 -11.92 -19.00
CA ASP A 163 -15.28 -12.96 -19.39
C ASP A 163 -14.39 -13.35 -18.18
N HIS A 164 -13.84 -12.35 -17.48
CA HIS A 164 -13.00 -12.58 -16.29
C HIS A 164 -13.77 -13.28 -15.15
N LEU A 165 -15.05 -12.95 -14.95
CA LEU A 165 -15.90 -13.62 -13.96
C LEU A 165 -16.09 -15.10 -14.28
N THR A 166 -16.21 -15.46 -15.56
CA THR A 166 -16.36 -16.86 -15.98
C THR A 166 -15.07 -17.67 -15.93
N GLU A 167 -13.92 -17.01 -16.09
CA GLU A 167 -12.60 -17.62 -16.11
C GLU A 167 -11.95 -17.72 -14.72
N MET A 168 -12.53 -17.08 -13.71
CA MET A 168 -11.98 -17.03 -12.36
C MET A 168 -11.91 -18.44 -11.73
N GLY A 169 -10.72 -18.85 -11.33
CA GLY A 169 -10.46 -20.15 -10.72
C GLY A 169 -11.15 -20.32 -9.36
N ALA A 170 -11.33 -21.59 -8.96
CA ALA A 170 -12.06 -21.95 -7.74
C ALA A 170 -11.45 -21.33 -6.47
N ALA A 171 -10.11 -21.37 -6.33
CA ALA A 171 -9.44 -20.80 -5.16
C ALA A 171 -9.62 -19.28 -5.07
N ALA A 172 -9.50 -18.56 -6.20
CA ALA A 172 -9.72 -17.11 -6.25
C ALA A 172 -11.18 -16.77 -5.94
N THR A 173 -12.12 -17.55 -6.47
CA THR A 173 -13.56 -17.41 -6.20
C THR A 173 -13.87 -17.59 -4.72
N GLU A 174 -13.32 -18.62 -4.08
CA GLU A 174 -13.48 -18.86 -2.65
C GLU A 174 -12.84 -17.74 -1.81
N GLY A 175 -11.63 -17.30 -2.18
CA GLY A 175 -10.95 -16.17 -1.56
C GLY A 175 -11.77 -14.88 -1.62
N TRP A 176 -12.35 -14.59 -2.78
CA TRP A 176 -13.26 -13.46 -2.98
C TRP A 176 -14.50 -13.57 -2.09
N GLN A 177 -15.17 -14.73 -2.09
CA GLN A 177 -16.37 -14.98 -1.29
C GLN A 177 -16.12 -14.83 0.21
N ARG A 178 -14.95 -15.26 0.69
CA ARG A 178 -14.59 -15.15 2.10
C ARG A 178 -14.48 -13.71 2.57
N ILE A 179 -14.04 -12.80 1.70
CA ILE A 179 -13.87 -11.37 2.02
C ILE A 179 -15.17 -10.60 1.79
N ASN A 180 -15.90 -10.89 0.71
CA ASN A 180 -17.06 -10.11 0.29
C ASN A 180 -18.40 -10.66 0.75
N HIS A 181 -18.43 -11.87 1.32
CA HIS A 181 -19.65 -12.60 1.63
C HIS A 181 -20.57 -12.79 0.41
N GLN A 182 -20.00 -12.67 -0.80
CA GLN A 182 -20.68 -12.75 -2.08
C GLN A 182 -19.77 -13.39 -3.13
N THR A 183 -20.37 -14.11 -4.07
CA THR A 183 -19.68 -14.66 -5.23
C THR A 183 -19.19 -13.54 -6.16
N PRO A 184 -18.11 -13.75 -6.93
CA PRO A 184 -17.67 -12.78 -7.94
C PRO A 184 -18.77 -12.38 -8.92
N ALA A 185 -19.65 -13.31 -9.31
CA ALA A 185 -20.74 -13.02 -10.25
C ALA A 185 -21.73 -11.97 -9.73
N GLN A 186 -21.87 -11.84 -8.40
CA GLN A 186 -22.78 -10.88 -7.78
C GLN A 186 -22.28 -9.43 -7.84
N VAL A 187 -21.04 -9.18 -8.31
CA VAL A 187 -20.58 -7.81 -8.57
C VAL A 187 -21.33 -7.13 -9.73
N VAL A 188 -22.13 -7.89 -10.49
CA VAL A 188 -22.96 -7.38 -11.58
C VAL A 188 -24.43 -7.67 -11.30
N LEU A 189 -25.25 -6.62 -11.30
CA LEU A 189 -26.71 -6.71 -11.20
C LEU A 189 -27.33 -5.83 -12.28
N ASN A 190 -28.23 -6.39 -13.10
CA ASN A 190 -28.93 -5.67 -14.18
C ASN A 190 -27.96 -4.89 -15.10
N ASP A 191 -26.91 -5.55 -15.59
CA ASP A 191 -25.85 -4.99 -16.45
C ASP A 191 -25.05 -3.82 -15.85
N LYS A 192 -25.12 -3.63 -14.54
CA LYS A 192 -24.37 -2.61 -13.81
C LYS A 192 -23.57 -3.24 -12.68
N LEU A 193 -22.51 -2.56 -12.27
CA LEU A 193 -21.80 -2.92 -11.06
C LEU A 193 -22.73 -2.75 -9.85
N ASP A 194 -22.76 -3.74 -8.98
CA ASP A 194 -23.36 -3.66 -7.66
C ASP A 194 -22.25 -3.53 -6.61
N LEU A 195 -21.88 -2.30 -6.30
CA LEU A 195 -20.73 -2.02 -5.42
C LEU A 195 -21.16 -1.88 -3.97
N ILE A 196 -20.57 -2.70 -3.10
CA ILE A 196 -20.73 -2.68 -1.65
C ILE A 196 -19.43 -2.27 -0.93
N ALA A 197 -19.51 -2.00 0.37
CA ALA A 197 -18.37 -1.62 1.18
C ALA A 197 -17.27 -2.70 1.17
N GLU A 198 -17.64 -3.97 1.08
CA GLU A 198 -16.72 -5.10 1.04
C GLU A 198 -15.77 -5.07 -0.16
N HIS A 199 -16.19 -4.50 -1.29
CA HIS A 199 -15.29 -4.32 -2.44
C HIS A 199 -14.16 -3.33 -2.14
N ILE A 200 -14.38 -2.36 -1.25
CA ILE A 200 -13.34 -1.46 -0.74
C ILE A 200 -12.33 -2.26 0.08
N PHE A 201 -12.81 -3.09 1.01
CA PHE A 201 -11.97 -3.95 1.84
C PHE A 201 -11.16 -4.92 1.00
N THR A 202 -11.78 -5.52 -0.02
CA THR A 202 -11.12 -6.41 -0.98
C THR A 202 -10.02 -5.69 -1.74
N ALA A 203 -10.26 -4.47 -2.24
CA ALA A 203 -9.23 -3.68 -2.91
C ALA A 203 -8.01 -3.42 -2.00
N PHE A 204 -8.23 -3.08 -0.73
CA PHE A 204 -7.12 -2.93 0.22
C PHE A 204 -6.47 -4.26 0.58
N ALA A 205 -7.22 -5.34 0.77
CA ALA A 205 -6.68 -6.65 1.12
C ALA A 205 -5.79 -7.21 0.00
N VAL A 206 -6.29 -7.20 -1.24
CA VAL A 206 -5.59 -7.68 -2.43
C VAL A 206 -4.31 -6.88 -2.65
N THR A 207 -4.40 -5.54 -2.67
CA THR A 207 -3.21 -4.69 -2.86
C THR A 207 -2.20 -4.86 -1.73
N LYS A 208 -2.64 -5.01 -0.47
CA LYS A 208 -1.74 -5.33 0.66
C LYS A 208 -1.00 -6.63 0.45
N ARG A 209 -1.72 -7.68 0.04
CA ARG A 209 -1.10 -9.00 -0.13
C ARG A 209 -0.11 -8.98 -1.28
N LEU A 210 -0.49 -8.43 -2.44
CA LEU A 210 0.41 -8.30 -3.58
C LEU A 210 1.62 -7.43 -3.26
N GLY A 211 1.46 -6.34 -2.49
CA GLY A 211 2.57 -5.53 -2.02
C GLY A 211 3.59 -6.31 -1.20
N ARG A 212 3.14 -7.25 -0.34
CA ARG A 212 4.01 -8.14 0.44
C ARG A 212 4.74 -9.17 -0.42
N GLU A 213 4.05 -9.73 -1.42
CA GLU A 213 4.67 -10.64 -2.39
C GLU A 213 5.75 -9.93 -3.18
N ILE A 214 5.48 -8.71 -3.65
CA ILE A 214 6.47 -7.86 -4.34
C ILE A 214 7.65 -7.56 -3.40
N ASN A 215 7.40 -7.17 -2.15
CA ASN A 215 8.46 -6.92 -1.16
C ASN A 215 9.39 -8.13 -1.00
N THR A 216 8.81 -9.32 -0.90
CA THR A 216 9.53 -10.59 -0.78
C THR A 216 10.34 -10.88 -2.04
N ALA A 217 9.72 -10.73 -3.22
CA ALA A 217 10.35 -10.96 -4.51
C ALA A 217 11.53 -10.01 -4.79
N LEU A 218 11.42 -8.74 -4.38
CA LEU A 218 12.53 -7.79 -4.45
C LEU A 218 13.65 -8.18 -3.48
N GLY A 219 13.28 -8.59 -2.26
CA GLY A 219 14.22 -9.03 -1.24
C GLY A 219 15.09 -10.21 -1.66
N SER A 220 14.52 -11.17 -2.40
CA SER A 220 15.25 -12.32 -2.93
C SER A 220 16.07 -11.99 -4.18
N ARG A 221 15.61 -11.04 -5.01
CA ARG A 221 16.23 -10.76 -6.30
C ARG A 221 17.33 -9.71 -6.27
N ILE A 222 17.16 -8.65 -5.47
CA ILE A 222 18.12 -7.55 -5.40
C ILE A 222 19.36 -7.98 -4.57
N PRO A 223 20.59 -7.72 -5.06
CA PRO A 223 21.80 -8.10 -4.33
C PRO A 223 21.89 -7.51 -2.93
N GLN A 224 22.43 -8.28 -1.97
CA GLN A 224 22.66 -7.80 -0.60
C GLN A 224 23.52 -6.53 -0.54
N THR A 225 24.50 -6.40 -1.43
CA THR A 225 25.35 -5.19 -1.54
C THR A 225 24.53 -3.94 -1.87
N SER A 226 23.53 -4.08 -2.75
CA SER A 226 22.64 -2.98 -3.14
C SER A 226 21.69 -2.65 -2.00
N TRP A 227 21.14 -3.65 -1.32
CA TRP A 227 20.35 -3.44 -0.12
C TRP A 227 21.13 -2.76 1.01
N ALA A 228 22.39 -3.11 1.22
CA ALA A 228 23.25 -2.43 2.18
C ALA A 228 23.45 -0.95 1.81
N ALA A 229 23.64 -0.63 0.53
CA ALA A 229 23.73 0.74 0.04
C ALA A 229 22.42 1.52 0.26
N ILE A 230 21.27 0.90 -0.01
CA ILE A 230 19.94 1.50 0.22
C ILE A 230 19.74 1.76 1.72
N ALA A 231 20.00 0.76 2.58
CA ALA A 231 19.82 0.89 4.02
C ALA A 231 20.72 1.97 4.64
N VAL A 232 21.95 2.12 4.12
CA VAL A 232 22.90 3.15 4.53
C VAL A 232 22.46 4.56 4.11
N GLU A 233 21.99 4.73 2.87
CA GLU A 233 21.43 5.99 2.37
C GLU A 233 20.20 6.40 3.20
N ASP A 234 19.26 5.47 3.32
CA ASP A 234 18.01 5.64 4.05
C ASP A 234 18.26 6.00 5.53
N PHE A 235 19.17 5.29 6.20
CA PHE A 235 19.58 5.66 7.55
C PHE A 235 20.19 7.05 7.60
N HIS A 236 21.04 7.42 6.63
CA HIS A 236 21.71 8.70 6.65
C HIS A 236 20.73 9.86 6.50
N GLU A 237 19.77 9.76 5.58
CA GLU A 237 18.74 10.78 5.34
C GLU A 237 17.90 11.08 6.59
N HIS A 238 17.69 10.09 7.46
CA HIS A 238 16.84 10.21 8.65
C HIS A 238 17.62 10.33 9.97
N SER A 239 18.94 10.18 9.95
CA SER A 239 19.77 10.15 11.16
C SER A 239 20.32 11.54 11.51
N SER A 240 20.09 11.98 12.75
CA SER A 240 20.75 13.14 13.36
C SER A 240 22.14 12.84 13.95
N LYS A 241 22.62 11.59 13.88
CA LYS A 241 23.93 11.21 14.44
C LYS A 241 25.08 11.76 13.58
N ILE A 242 26.15 12.17 14.23
CA ILE A 242 27.36 12.70 13.57
C ILE A 242 28.08 11.58 12.81
N LYS A 243 28.40 11.80 11.53
CA LYS A 243 29.19 10.88 10.68
C LYS A 243 30.50 10.48 11.36
N ASN A 244 31.03 9.31 11.02
CA ASN A 244 32.28 8.76 11.59
C ASN A 244 32.28 8.55 13.12
N SER A 245 31.14 8.63 13.80
CA SER A 245 31.05 8.40 15.25
C SER A 245 30.62 6.97 15.58
N SER A 246 31.03 6.48 16.76
CA SER A 246 30.57 5.18 17.28
C SER A 246 29.06 5.14 17.51
N ALA A 247 28.44 6.30 17.76
CA ALA A 247 26.99 6.43 17.89
C ALA A 247 26.30 6.24 16.54
N TRP A 248 26.83 6.83 15.46
CA TRP A 248 26.31 6.66 14.10
C TRP A 248 26.39 5.21 13.65
N ARG A 249 27.55 4.55 13.81
CA ARG A 249 27.69 3.12 13.47
C ARG A 249 26.68 2.25 14.22
N ARG A 250 26.58 2.40 15.55
CA ARG A 250 25.64 1.60 16.35
C ARG A 250 24.19 1.83 15.94
N ALA A 251 23.84 3.08 15.63
CA ALA A 251 22.51 3.43 15.17
C ALA A 251 22.20 2.84 13.78
N LEU A 252 23.14 2.86 12.83
CA LEU A 252 23.00 2.20 11.54
C LEU A 252 22.76 0.69 11.70
N LEU A 253 23.54 0.01 12.55
CA LEU A 253 23.35 -1.42 12.80
C LEU A 253 21.98 -1.73 13.43
N GLY A 254 21.53 -0.90 14.36
CA GLY A 254 20.20 -1.01 14.95
C GLY A 254 19.10 -0.79 13.90
N TYR A 255 19.27 0.23 13.07
CA TYR A 255 18.34 0.58 12.00
C TYR A 255 18.18 -0.56 10.97
N ALA A 256 19.29 -1.11 10.48
CA ALA A 256 19.28 -2.24 9.55
C ALA A 256 18.60 -3.48 10.16
N ARG A 257 18.79 -3.74 11.47
CA ARG A 257 18.09 -4.85 12.16
C ARG A 257 16.60 -4.63 12.29
N THR A 258 16.14 -3.39 12.44
CA THR A 258 14.70 -3.11 12.58
C THR A 258 14.03 -3.07 11.20
N SER A 259 14.54 -2.26 10.28
CA SER A 259 13.88 -1.96 9.01
C SER A 259 14.24 -2.94 7.88
N TYR A 260 15.41 -3.58 7.94
CA TYR A 260 15.93 -4.47 6.90
C TYR A 260 16.18 -5.89 7.42
N SER A 261 15.53 -6.28 8.53
CA SER A 261 15.73 -7.59 9.19
C SER A 261 15.66 -8.82 8.27
N PRO A 262 14.73 -8.92 7.30
CA PRO A 262 14.64 -10.11 6.45
C PRO A 262 15.91 -10.39 5.64
N LEU A 263 16.68 -9.34 5.32
CA LEU A 263 17.87 -9.43 4.48
C LEU A 263 19.11 -9.90 5.24
N LYS A 264 19.07 -9.84 6.58
CA LYS A 264 20.17 -10.23 7.48
C LYS A 264 21.52 -9.60 7.09
N LEU A 265 21.49 -8.30 6.75
CA LEU A 265 22.66 -7.52 6.36
C LEU A 265 23.75 -7.59 7.44
N GLN A 266 24.94 -7.98 7.04
CA GLN A 266 26.10 -8.13 7.91
C GLN A 266 26.75 -6.76 8.15
N GLU A 267 27.45 -6.65 9.28
CA GLU A 267 28.11 -5.41 9.67
C GLU A 267 29.18 -4.98 8.65
N ASN A 268 29.91 -5.92 8.05
CA ASN A 268 30.91 -5.64 7.02
C ASN A 268 30.27 -5.12 5.72
N GLU A 269 29.10 -5.61 5.34
CA GLU A 269 28.36 -5.11 4.15
C GLU A 269 27.91 -3.66 4.35
N LEU A 270 27.38 -3.36 5.54
CA LEU A 270 26.98 -2.00 5.91
C LEU A 270 28.18 -1.05 6.02
N GLU A 271 29.33 -1.54 6.51
CA GLU A 271 30.59 -0.79 6.51
C GLU A 271 31.01 -0.46 5.07
N SER A 272 31.11 -1.47 4.20
CA SER A 272 31.52 -1.29 2.81
C SER A 272 30.61 -0.31 2.08
N ALA A 273 29.29 -0.41 2.27
CA ALA A 273 28.32 0.51 1.71
C ALA A 273 28.49 1.95 2.27
N ALA A 274 28.64 2.11 3.59
CA ALA A 274 28.86 3.41 4.22
C ALA A 274 30.13 4.11 3.73
N ARG A 275 31.20 3.33 3.48
CA ARG A 275 32.44 3.84 2.89
C ARG A 275 32.25 4.25 1.43
N ALA A 276 31.63 3.38 0.63
CA ALA A 276 31.36 3.65 -0.79
C ALA A 276 30.50 4.92 -1.00
N LYS A 277 29.57 5.19 -0.08
CA LYS A 277 28.71 6.39 -0.06
C LYS A 277 29.38 7.62 0.58
N GLY A 278 30.58 7.50 1.13
CA GLY A 278 31.29 8.61 1.79
C GLY A 278 30.71 9.02 3.15
N TYR A 279 29.85 8.20 3.76
CA TYR A 279 29.31 8.45 5.11
C TYR A 279 30.22 7.95 6.21
N TRP A 280 31.17 7.08 5.87
CA TRP A 280 32.23 6.64 6.74
C TRP A 280 33.60 6.74 6.05
N THR A 281 34.44 7.65 6.53
CA THR A 281 35.77 7.93 5.96
C THR A 281 36.92 7.56 6.91
N VAL A 282 36.63 7.34 8.19
CA VAL A 282 37.65 6.96 9.18
C VAL A 282 38.16 5.55 8.92
N LYS A 283 39.49 5.34 9.02
CA LYS A 283 40.14 4.05 8.77
C LYS A 283 39.55 2.91 9.59
N ARG A 284 39.29 3.13 10.88
CA ARG A 284 38.69 2.13 11.78
C ARG A 284 37.16 2.26 11.81
N TRP A 285 36.46 1.15 11.56
CA TRP A 285 35.01 1.04 11.78
C TRP A 285 34.65 0.90 13.26
N ARG A 286 35.59 0.39 14.07
CA ARG A 286 35.52 0.41 15.53
C ARG A 286 36.31 1.61 16.05
N LEU A 287 35.63 2.64 16.51
CA LEU A 287 36.22 3.55 17.47
C LEU A 287 36.30 2.78 18.79
N ASP A 288 37.51 2.42 19.19
CA ASP A 288 37.76 1.91 20.54
C ASP A 288 37.08 2.85 21.52
N ARG A 289 36.36 2.29 22.50
CA ARG A 289 35.94 3.08 23.64
C ARG A 289 37.22 3.70 24.19
N LEU A 290 37.41 5.01 24.04
CA LEU A 290 38.29 5.79 24.90
C LEU A 290 37.68 5.77 26.31
N LYS A 291 37.66 4.58 26.93
CA LYS A 291 37.56 4.36 28.36
C LYS A 291 38.97 3.98 28.77
N ASN A 292 39.57 4.77 29.66
CA ASN A 292 40.81 4.54 30.41
C ASN A 292 41.98 5.53 30.17
N LEU A 293 41.73 6.84 30.10
CA LEU A 293 42.80 7.84 30.36
C LEU A 293 42.33 9.07 31.16
N ARG A 294 41.36 8.91 32.06
CA ARG A 294 41.11 9.88 33.15
C ARG A 294 40.94 9.14 34.46
N ASN A 295 41.72 9.55 35.46
CA ASN A 295 41.81 9.08 36.84
C ASN A 295 42.90 8.03 37.12
N GLY A 296 44.11 8.28 36.63
CA GLY A 296 45.33 7.97 37.38
C GLY A 296 45.97 9.30 37.76
N GLY A 297 46.03 9.62 39.05
CA GLY A 297 46.80 10.77 39.56
C GLY A 297 46.04 11.71 40.48
N SER A 298 45.85 11.31 41.74
CA SER A 298 46.05 12.22 42.88
C SER A 298 46.22 11.40 44.16
N SER A 299 47.42 10.86 44.37
CA SER A 299 47.98 10.78 45.71
C SER A 299 49.28 11.55 45.69
N TYR A 300 49.30 12.71 46.33
CA TYR A 300 50.34 13.24 47.20
C TYR A 300 49.77 14.49 47.86
#